data_AF-A0A0Q7SDK8-F1
#
_entry.id   AF-A0A0Q7SDK8-F1
#
_cell.length_a   1.000
_cell.length_b   1.000
_cell.length_c   1.000
_cell.angle_alpha   90.00
_cell.angle_beta   90.00
_cell.angle_gamma   90.00
#
_symmetry.space_group_name_H-M   'P 1'
#
loop_
_entity.id
_entity.type
_entity.pdbx_description
1 polymer ?
#
loop_
_entity_poly.entity_id
_entity_poly.type
_entity_poly.pdbx_seq_one_letter_code
_entity_poly.pdbx_strand_id
1 'polypeptide(L)'
;MPLQFGALTTRATMFLDLKDVDSIINWWAVFPARHDGALKQMLILRSQFAATIRAARRTIASREDLQAKLSQSLAQEAQHRAHQEERTSRMSSVEMLRRELVAA
;
A
#
# COMPACT_ATOMS: atom_id res chain seq x y z
N MET A 1 11.12 32.89 -26.14
CA MET A 1 11.39 31.47 -25.84
C MET A 1 10.48 31.03 -24.69
N PRO A 2 9.27 30.49 -24.94
CA PRO A 2 8.45 29.97 -23.85
C PRO A 2 8.85 28.52 -23.55
N LEU A 3 9.31 28.28 -22.33
CA LEU A 3 9.56 26.95 -21.79
C LEU A 3 8.20 26.29 -21.49
N GLN A 4 7.85 25.28 -22.31
CA GLN A 4 6.79 24.33 -21.99
C GLN A 4 7.24 23.51 -20.77
N PHE A 5 6.69 23.82 -19.60
CA PHE A 5 6.78 22.93 -18.45
C PHE A 5 5.77 21.80 -18.64
N GLY A 6 6.33 20.58 -18.70
CA GLY A 6 5.62 19.35 -19.01
C GLY A 6 4.48 19.03 -18.07
N ALA A 7 3.53 18.27 -18.64
CA ALA A 7 2.53 17.45 -18.00
C ALA A 7 2.62 17.37 -16.47
N LEU A 8 1.76 18.14 -15.80
CA LEU A 8 1.36 17.83 -14.44
C LEU A 8 0.70 16.45 -14.50
N THR A 9 1.48 15.43 -14.19
CA THR A 9 1.01 14.09 -13.87
C THR A 9 -0.15 14.25 -12.90
N THR A 10 -1.37 14.08 -13.40
CA THR A 10 -2.55 13.93 -12.57
C THR A 10 -2.31 12.66 -11.78
N ARG A 11 -1.74 12.80 -10.57
CA ARG A 11 -1.89 11.78 -9.52
C ARG A 11 -3.39 11.56 -9.48
N ALA A 12 -3.86 10.43 -9.99
CA ALA A 12 -5.27 10.10 -9.98
C ALA A 12 -5.68 10.06 -8.51
N THR A 13 -6.22 11.16 -8.01
CA THR A 13 -6.84 11.24 -6.69
C THR A 13 -8.13 10.46 -6.84
N MET A 14 -8.03 9.15 -6.78
CA MET A 14 -9.16 8.29 -7.04
C MET A 14 -10.16 8.46 -5.89
N PHE A 15 -11.33 9.00 -6.23
CA PHE A 15 -12.40 9.22 -5.28
C PHE A 15 -13.03 7.87 -4.90
N LEU A 16 -13.07 7.57 -3.61
CA LEU A 16 -13.69 6.36 -3.08
C LEU A 16 -15.18 6.61 -2.82
N ASP A 17 -16.03 5.98 -3.62
CA ASP A 17 -17.47 5.88 -3.34
C ASP A 17 -17.77 4.50 -2.73
N LEU A 18 -18.22 4.50 -1.47
CA LEU A 18 -18.56 3.26 -0.74
C LEU A 18 -19.91 2.67 -1.12
N LYS A 19 -20.71 3.37 -1.93
CA LYS A 19 -21.98 2.87 -2.46
C LYS A 19 -21.79 2.05 -3.73
N ASP A 20 -20.66 2.23 -4.41
CA ASP A 20 -20.33 1.56 -5.66
C ASP A 20 -19.22 0.51 -5.47
N VAL A 21 -19.47 -0.71 -5.94
CA VAL A 21 -18.52 -1.83 -5.84
C VAL A 21 -17.29 -1.56 -6.71
N ASP A 22 -17.48 -1.03 -7.91
CA ASP A 22 -16.37 -0.83 -8.86
C ASP A 22 -15.45 0.31 -8.41
N SER A 23 -16.02 1.39 -7.86
CA SER A 23 -15.24 2.44 -7.18
C SER A 23 -14.37 1.88 -6.05
N ILE A 24 -14.92 1.00 -5.20
CA ILE A 24 -14.15 0.37 -4.12
C ILE A 24 -13.00 -0.50 -4.68
N ILE A 25 -13.27 -1.31 -5.71
CA ILE A 25 -12.27 -2.21 -6.30
C ILE A 25 -11.15 -1.41 -6.96
N ASN A 26 -11.51 -0.40 -7.75
CA ASN A 26 -10.55 0.45 -8.44
C ASN A 26 -9.68 1.21 -7.43
N TRP A 27 -10.26 1.73 -6.34
CA TRP A 27 -9.51 2.40 -5.28
C TRP A 27 -8.57 1.43 -4.56
N TRP A 28 -9.06 0.23 -4.26
CA TRP A 28 -8.27 -0.84 -3.66
C TRP A 28 -7.07 -1.23 -4.54
N ALA A 29 -7.26 -1.30 -5.85
CA ALA A 29 -6.23 -1.70 -6.81
C ALA A 29 -5.03 -0.75 -6.89
N VAL A 30 -5.13 0.48 -6.39
CA VAL A 30 -4.03 1.45 -6.35
C VAL A 30 -2.97 1.05 -5.31
N PHE A 31 -3.40 0.60 -4.12
CA PHE A 31 -2.51 0.12 -3.06
C PHE A 31 -3.11 -1.12 -2.38
N PRO A 32 -3.06 -2.30 -3.03
CA PRO A 32 -3.80 -3.49 -2.60
C PRO A 32 -3.55 -3.93 -1.16
N ALA A 33 -2.28 -4.02 -0.75
CA ALA A 33 -1.91 -4.47 0.59
C ALA A 33 -2.43 -3.53 1.69
N ARG A 34 -2.20 -2.21 1.52
CA ARG A 34 -2.68 -1.19 2.45
C ARG A 34 -4.21 -1.11 2.49
N HIS A 35 -4.85 -1.13 1.32
CA HIS A 35 -6.29 -0.94 1.19
C HIS A 35 -7.09 -2.19 1.59
N ASP A 36 -6.52 -3.40 1.50
CA ASP A 36 -7.18 -4.61 2.03
C ASP A 36 -7.43 -4.50 3.55
N GLY A 37 -6.43 -4.04 4.29
CA GLY A 37 -6.57 -3.77 5.74
C GLY A 37 -7.61 -2.68 6.02
N ALA A 38 -7.62 -1.62 5.22
CA ALA A 38 -8.58 -0.53 5.36
C ALA A 38 -10.03 -0.99 5.08
N LEU A 39 -10.28 -1.86 4.10
CA LEU A 39 -11.61 -2.42 3.84
C LEU A 39 -12.14 -3.22 5.03
N LYS A 40 -11.28 -3.98 5.74
CA LYS A 40 -11.66 -4.70 6.96
C LYS A 40 -12.07 -3.73 8.07
N GLN A 41 -11.35 -2.64 8.24
CA GLN A 41 -11.70 -1.60 9.23
C GLN A 41 -12.99 -0.86 8.86
N MET A 42 -13.18 -0.54 7.57
CA MET A 42 -14.40 0.13 7.09
C MET A 42 -15.66 -0.72 7.28
N LEU A 43 -15.56 -2.05 7.25
CA LEU A 43 -16.69 -2.91 7.60
C LEU A 43 -17.18 -2.73 9.05
N ILE A 44 -16.26 -2.40 9.96
CA ILE A 44 -16.57 -2.16 11.37
C ILE A 44 -17.09 -0.73 11.55
N LEU A 45 -16.37 0.25 10.99
CA LEU A 45 -16.64 1.68 11.21
C LEU A 45 -17.80 2.23 10.38
N ARG A 46 -18.14 1.59 9.25
CA ARG A 46 -19.16 2.06 8.31
C ARG A 46 -20.13 0.95 7.94
N SER A 47 -20.82 0.43 8.95
CA SER A 47 -21.75 -0.69 8.83
C SER A 47 -22.87 -0.43 7.80
N GLN A 48 -23.25 0.82 7.55
CA GLN A 48 -24.26 1.18 6.54
C GLN A 48 -23.84 0.82 5.10
N PHE A 49 -22.54 0.67 4.84
CA PHE A 49 -22.00 0.26 3.53
C PHE A 49 -21.48 -1.18 3.53
N ALA A 50 -21.76 -1.95 4.58
CA ALA A 50 -21.20 -3.29 4.74
C ALA A 50 -21.57 -4.24 3.60
N ALA A 51 -22.77 -4.11 3.02
CA ALA A 51 -23.19 -4.92 1.89
C ALA A 51 -22.29 -4.69 0.66
N THR A 52 -22.08 -3.44 0.26
CA THR A 52 -21.25 -3.05 -0.88
C THR A 52 -19.77 -3.41 -0.65
N ILE A 53 -19.25 -3.13 0.56
CA ILE A 53 -17.86 -3.49 0.89
C ILE A 53 -17.65 -5.00 0.88
N ARG A 54 -18.60 -5.81 1.38
CA ARG A 54 -18.52 -7.28 1.28
C ARG A 54 -18.61 -7.75 -0.17
N ALA A 55 -19.43 -7.12 -1.00
CA ALA A 55 -19.51 -7.43 -2.43
C ALA A 55 -18.17 -7.18 -3.12
N ALA A 56 -17.56 -6.01 -2.91
CA ALA A 56 -16.23 -5.70 -3.44
C ALA A 56 -15.16 -6.70 -2.98
N ARG A 57 -15.14 -7.05 -1.68
CA ARG A 57 -14.21 -8.06 -1.15
C ARG A 57 -14.41 -9.45 -1.75
N ARG A 58 -15.66 -9.86 -2.00
CA ARG A 58 -15.95 -11.12 -2.70
C ARG A 58 -15.41 -11.09 -4.13
N THR A 59 -15.62 -10.00 -4.86
CA THR A 59 -15.10 -9.83 -6.21
C THR A 59 -13.57 -9.86 -6.24
N ILE A 60 -12.90 -9.20 -5.29
CA ILE A 60 -11.44 -9.25 -5.13
C ILE A 60 -10.97 -10.68 -4.87
N ALA A 61 -11.67 -11.44 -4.02
CA ALA A 61 -11.33 -12.82 -3.71
C ALA A 61 -11.55 -13.79 -4.87
N SER A 62 -12.55 -13.54 -5.72
CA SER A 62 -12.90 -14.43 -6.84
C SER A 62 -12.12 -14.15 -8.13
N ARG A 63 -11.43 -13.01 -8.22
CA ARG A 63 -10.73 -12.57 -9.43
C ARG A 63 -9.23 -12.80 -9.31
N GLU A 64 -8.69 -13.65 -10.17
CA GLU A 64 -7.26 -13.99 -10.18
C GLU A 64 -6.37 -12.78 -10.42
N ASP A 65 -6.76 -11.87 -11.31
CA ASP A 65 -5.99 -10.64 -11.61
C ASP A 65 -5.86 -9.73 -10.39
N LEU A 66 -6.91 -9.64 -9.58
CA LEU A 66 -6.90 -8.86 -8.35
C LEU A 66 -6.10 -9.56 -7.25
N GLN A 67 -6.24 -10.88 -7.10
CA GLN A 67 -5.42 -11.66 -6.17
C GLN A 67 -3.92 -11.53 -6.49
N ALA A 68 -3.55 -11.61 -7.77
CA ALA A 68 -2.16 -11.43 -8.21
C ALA A 68 -1.61 -10.05 -7.81
N LYS A 69 -2.40 -8.97 -7.96
CA LYS A 69 -2.01 -7.63 -7.51
C LYS A 69 -1.80 -7.55 -6.00
N LEU A 70 -2.65 -8.21 -5.20
CA LEU A 70 -2.48 -8.27 -3.76
C LEU A 70 -1.19 -9.00 -3.37
N SER A 71 -0.97 -10.20 -3.93
CA SER A 71 0.24 -10.99 -3.68
C SER A 71 1.51 -10.24 -4.07
N GLN A 72 1.52 -9.58 -5.23
CA GLN A 72 2.64 -8.76 -5.67
C GLN A 72 2.89 -7.58 -4.73
N SER A 73 1.84 -6.86 -4.33
CA SER A 73 1.94 -5.73 -3.40
C SER A 73 2.49 -6.17 -2.04
N LEU A 74 2.05 -7.31 -1.51
CA LEU A 74 2.56 -7.86 -0.24
C LEU A 74 4.02 -8.29 -0.35
N ALA A 75 4.41 -8.91 -1.46
CA ALA A 75 5.80 -9.29 -1.71
C ALA A 75 6.72 -8.07 -1.78
N GLN A 76 6.30 -7.00 -2.45
CA GLN A 76 7.04 -5.74 -2.52
C GLN A 76 7.19 -5.11 -1.14
N GLU A 77 6.12 -5.03 -0.33
CA GLU A 77 6.19 -4.50 1.03
C GLU A 77 7.14 -5.31 1.92
N ALA A 78 7.11 -6.65 1.81
CA ALA A 78 8.02 -7.51 2.56
C ALA A 78 9.49 -7.29 2.17
N GLN A 79 9.78 -7.19 0.86
CA GLN A 79 11.12 -6.88 0.36
C GLN A 79 11.60 -5.51 0.83
N HIS A 80 10.76 -4.49 0.72
CA HIS A 80 11.10 -3.14 1.20
C HIS A 80 11.41 -3.12 2.70
N ARG A 81 10.63 -3.85 3.51
CA ARG A 81 10.87 -3.97 4.94
C ARG A 81 12.20 -4.67 5.24
N ALA A 82 12.46 -5.81 4.60
CA ALA A 82 13.70 -6.55 4.78
C ALA A 82 14.93 -5.69 4.43
N HIS A 83 14.88 -4.95 3.32
CA HIS A 83 15.96 -4.03 2.95
C HIS A 83 16.16 -2.87 3.94
N GLN A 84 15.08 -2.37 4.55
CA GLN A 84 15.20 -1.34 5.59
C GLN A 84 15.85 -1.90 6.85
N GLU A 85 15.44 -3.09 7.30
CA GLU A 85 16.00 -3.77 8.47
C GLU A 85 17.49 -4.11 8.30
N GLU A 86 17.89 -4.53 7.09
CA GLU A 86 19.30 -4.77 6.79
C GLU A 86 20.12 -3.48 6.83
N ARG A 87 19.58 -2.38 6.28
CA ARG A 87 20.24 -1.07 6.30
C ARG A 87 20.39 -0.53 7.73
N THR A 88 19.35 -0.63 8.56
CA THR A 88 19.42 -0.18 9.96
C THR A 88 20.41 -1.03 10.76
N SER A 89 20.43 -2.35 10.54
CA SER A 89 21.36 -3.27 11.20
C SER A 89 22.82 -2.96 10.83
N ARG A 90 23.11 -2.72 9.54
CA ARG A 90 24.44 -2.32 9.08
C ARG A 90 24.90 -0.98 9.67
N MET A 91 24.02 0.03 9.72
CA MET A 91 24.36 1.32 10.33
C MET A 91 24.64 1.19 11.83
N SER A 92 23.80 0.43 12.56
CA SER A 92 23.99 0.16 13.98
C SER A 92 25.34 -0.53 14.27
N SER A 93 25.72 -1.52 13.45
CA SER A 93 27.02 -2.19 13.57
C SER A 93 28.20 -1.23 13.36
N VAL A 94 28.11 -0.33 12.38
CA VAL A 94 29.15 0.71 12.14
C VAL A 94 29.24 1.69 13.32
N GLU A 95 28.11 2.07 13.92
CA GLU A 95 28.10 2.94 15.09
C GLU A 95 28.73 2.29 16.32
N MET A 96 28.50 0.99 16.55
CA MET A 96 29.16 0.24 17.62
C MET A 96 30.68 0.21 17.43
N LEU A 97 31.16 -0.12 16.22
CA LEU A 97 32.60 -0.13 15.92
C LEU A 97 33.25 1.25 16.14
N ARG A 98 32.56 2.33 15.77
CA ARG A 98 33.05 3.70 16.02
C ARG A 98 33.17 4.00 17.52
N ARG A 99 32.23 3.55 18.34
CA ARG A 99 32.29 3.74 19.80
C ARG A 99 33.44 2.97 20.43
N GLU A 100 33.67 1.73 19.99
CA GLU A 100 34.78 0.91 20.47
C GLU A 100 36.15 1.53 20.15
N LEU A 101 36.32 2.08 18.94
CA LEU A 101 37.56 2.74 18.52
C LEU A 101 37.84 4.07 19.24
N VAL A 102 36.81 4.77 19.73
CA VAL A 102 36.96 6.03 20.48
C VAL A 102 37.18 5.76 21.98
N ALA A 103 36.75 4.60 22.48
CA ALA A 103 36.89 4.22 23.88
C ALA A 103 38.20 3.48 24.20
N ALA A 104 38.97 3.10 23.18
CA ALA A 104 40.31 2.50 23.29
C ALA A 104 41.40 3.57 23.18
#